data_AF-A0A2V9D6I4-F1
#
_entry.id   AF-A0A2V9D6I4-F1
#
_cell.length_a   1.000
_cell.length_b   1.000
_cell.length_c   1.000
_cell.angle_alpha   90.00
_cell.angle_beta   90.00
_cell.angle_gamma   90.00
#
_symmetry.space_group_name_H-M   'P 1'
#
loop_
_entity.id
_entity.type
_entity.pdbx_description
1 polymer ?
#
loop_
_entity_poly.entity_id
_entity_poly.type
_entity_poly.pdbx_seq_one_letter_code
_entity_poly.pdbx_strand_id
1 'polypeptide(L)' 'RFENIITYLRHRITNAASESLNAKIQWVKYTARGFRNKQNFIHAIYFHCGGLDLAPSPTK' A
#
# COMPACT_ATOMS: atom_id res chain seq x y z
N ARG A 1 -2.67 -23.63 -15.35
CA ARG A 1 -1.72 -23.03 -14.37
C ARG A 1 -0.49 -22.42 -15.05
N PHE A 2 0.04 -23.04 -16.11
CA PHE A 2 1.24 -22.56 -16.82
C PHE A 2 0.96 -21.36 -17.76
N GLU A 3 -0.22 -21.30 -18.37
CA GLU A 3 -0.63 -20.20 -19.26
C GLU A 3 -0.39 -18.80 -18.67
N ASN A 4 -0.81 -18.57 -17.42
CA ASN A 4 -0.65 -17.27 -16.75
C ASN A 4 0.81 -16.90 -16.44
N ILE A 5 1.71 -17.89 -16.38
CA ILE A 5 3.15 -17.68 -16.17
C ILE A 5 3.80 -17.22 -17.47
N ILE A 6 3.39 -17.79 -18.61
CA ILE A 6 3.88 -17.42 -19.94
C ILE A 6 3.43 -16.02 -20.34
N THR A 7 2.31 -15.51 -19.84
CA THR A 7 1.81 -14.15 -20.13
C THR A 7 2.86 -13.05 -19.92
N TYR A 8 3.76 -13.22 -18.94
CA TYR A 8 4.91 -12.31 -18.73
C TYR A 8 5.85 -12.25 -19.94
N LEU A 9 6.09 -13.37 -20.63
CA LEU A 9 6.95 -13.41 -21.81
C LEU A 9 6.38 -12.60 -22.98
N ARG A 10 5.05 -12.51 -23.08
CA ARG A 10 4.36 -11.74 -24.13
C ARG A 10 4.19 -10.27 -23.78
N HIS A 11 3.82 -9.95 -22.54
CA HIS A 11 3.43 -8.59 -22.16
C HIS A 11 4.44 -7.88 -21.24
N ARG A 12 5.41 -8.60 -20.65
CA ARG A 12 6.42 -8.12 -19.68
C ARG A 12 5.83 -7.41 -18.45
N ILE A 13 4.55 -7.63 -18.16
CA ILE A 13 3.85 -7.06 -17.00
C ILE A 13 4.15 -7.93 -15.77
N THR A 14 4.75 -7.33 -14.74
CA THR A 14 5.04 -7.98 -13.46
C THR A 14 4.19 -7.37 -12.34
N ASN A 15 3.81 -8.19 -11.36
CA ASN A 15 3.11 -7.74 -10.16
C ASN A 15 4.06 -7.15 -9.09
N ALA A 16 5.36 -7.03 -9.38
CA ALA A 16 6.37 -6.63 -8.42
C ALA A 16 6.06 -5.29 -7.71
N ALA A 17 5.51 -4.30 -8.42
CA ALA A 17 5.11 -3.03 -7.83
C ALA A 17 3.91 -3.18 -6.87
N SER A 18 2.94 -4.02 -7.20
CA SER A 18 1.81 -4.31 -6.31
C SER A 18 2.25 -5.10 -5.08
N GLU A 19 3.18 -6.03 -5.25
CA GLU A 19 3.74 -6.84 -4.16
C GLU A 19 4.56 -5.98 -3.19
N SER A 20 5.37 -5.05 -3.71
CA SER A 20 6.12 -4.11 -2.87
C SER A 20 5.20 -3.17 -2.10
N LEU A 21 4.11 -2.68 -2.71
CA LEU A 21 3.08 -1.91 -2.04
C LEU A 21 2.38 -2.74 -0.94
N ASN A 22 1.98 -3.98 -1.26
CA ASN A 22 1.32 -4.87 -0.31
C ASN A 22 2.24 -5.18 0.88
N ALA A 23 3.53 -5.41 0.65
CA ALA A 23 4.53 -5.59 1.71
C ALA A 23 4.62 -4.36 2.63
N LYS A 24 4.62 -3.14 2.07
CA LYS A 24 4.63 -1.90 2.87
C LYS A 24 3.37 -1.75 3.73
N ILE A 25 2.18 -2.07 3.19
CA ILE A 25 0.92 -2.03 3.95
C ILE A 25 0.94 -3.04 5.10
N GLN A 26 1.42 -4.27 4.87
CA GLN A 26 1.57 -5.27 5.94
C GLN A 26 2.56 -4.82 7.01
N TRP A 27 3.67 -4.19 6.61
CA TRP A 27 4.64 -3.60 7.53
C TRP A 27 4.01 -2.51 8.41
N VAL A 28 3.18 -1.62 7.85
CA VAL A 28 2.44 -0.60 8.62
C VAL A 28 1.53 -1.25 9.67
N LYS A 29 0.79 -2.29 9.28
CA LYS A 29 -0.09 -3.06 10.19
C LYS A 29 0.70 -3.71 11.32
N TYR A 30 1.81 -4.36 10.99
CA TYR A 30 2.66 -5.08 11.95
C TYR A 30 3.31 -4.13 12.96
N THR A 31 3.90 -3.04 12.47
CA THR A 31 4.64 -2.07 13.30
C THR A 31 3.73 -1.34 14.28
N ALA A 32 2.48 -1.04 13.87
CA ALA A 32 1.47 -0.44 14.74
C ALA A 32 0.94 -1.38 15.83
N ARG A 33 1.23 -2.70 15.74
CA ARG A 33 0.65 -3.75 16.61
C ARG A 33 -0.89 -3.77 16.60
N GLY A 34 -1.47 -3.41 15.46
CA GLY A 34 -2.91 -3.30 15.26
C GLY A 34 -3.43 -1.87 15.36
N PHE A 35 -4.63 -1.65 14.81
CA PHE A 35 -5.32 -0.36 14.82
C PHE A 35 -6.67 -0.51 15.50
N ARG A 36 -7.03 0.48 16.33
CA ARG A 36 -8.30 0.49 17.07
C ARG A 36 -9.54 0.58 16.16
N ASN A 37 -9.39 1.17 14.98
CA ASN A 37 -10.44 1.23 13.96
C ASN A 37 -9.84 1.19 12.55
N LYS A 38 -10.68 0.88 11.56
CA LYS A 38 -10.28 0.78 10.14
C LYS A 38 -9.83 2.14 9.57
N GLN A 39 -10.44 3.25 10.00
CA GLN A 39 -10.12 4.58 9.49
C GLN A 39 -8.67 4.97 9.83
N ASN A 40 -8.21 4.67 11.04
CA ASN A 40 -6.84 4.94 11.46
C ASN A 40 -5.83 4.10 10.66
N PHE A 41 -6.18 2.86 10.32
CA PHE A 41 -5.33 2.05 9.44
C PHE A 41 -5.25 2.64 8.02
N ILE A 42 -6.39 3.09 7.47
CA ILE A 42 -6.45 3.75 6.17
C ILE A 42 -5.61 5.04 6.16
N HIS A 43 -5.77 5.89 7.18
CA HIS A 43 -4.95 7.10 7.32
C HIS A 43 -3.45 6.78 7.42
N ALA A 44 -3.07 5.75 8.18
CA ALA A 44 -1.66 5.32 8.27
C ALA A 44 -1.11 4.84 6.92
N ILE A 45 -1.92 4.11 6.12
CA ILE A 45 -1.54 3.74 4.76
C ILE A 45 -1.30 5.00 3.91
N TYR A 46 -2.24 5.95 3.90
CA TYR A 46 -2.08 7.19 3.12
C TYR A 46 -0.90 8.06 3.61
N PHE A 47 -0.59 8.03 4.90
CA PHE A 47 0.59 8.70 5.45
C PHE A 47 1.91 8.08 4.95
N HIS A 48 2.02 6.75 4.93
CA HIS A 48 3.27 6.05 4.56
C HIS A 48 3.44 5.77 3.06
N CYS A 49 2.34 5.62 2.34
CA CYS A 49 2.32 5.32 0.91
C CYS A 49 1.96 6.54 0.04
N GLY A 50 1.58 7.66 0.67
CA GLY A 50 1.17 8.89 -0.01
C GLY A 50 -0.34 8.97 -0.24
N GLY A 51 -0.81 10.16 -0.66
CA GLY A 51 -2.23 10.44 -0.89
C GLY A 51 -2.95 11.05 0.32
N LEU A 52 -2.26 11.27 1.44
CA LEU A 52 -2.76 12.10 2.53
C LEU A 52 -2.36 13.55 2.28
N ASP A 53 -3.30 14.49 2.40
CA ASP A 53 -2.97 15.91 2.47
C ASP A 53 -2.32 16.19 3.84
N LEU A 54 -1.02 16.47 3.81
CA LEU A 54 -0.21 16.75 5.01
C LEU A 54 0.01 18.24 5.20
N ALA A 55 -0.54 19.10 4.33
CA ALA A 55 -0.41 20.53 4.50
C ALA A 55 -1.11 20.95 5.81
N PRO A 56 -0.44 21.76 6.66
CA PRO A 56 -1.10 22.30 7.83
C PRO A 56 -2.28 23.16 7.38
N SER A 57 -3.45 22.92 7.97
CA SER A 57 -4.56 23.87 7.79
C SER A 57 -4.21 25.17 8.51
N PRO A 58 -4.54 26.34 7.92
CA PRO A 58 -4.35 27.61 8.61
C PRO A 58 -5.16 27.59 9.91
N THR A 59 -4.48 27.85 11.03
CA THR A 59 -5.12 28.08 12.32
C THR A 59 -5.99 29.33 12.20
N LYS A 60 -7.26 29.19 12.61
CA LYS A 60 -8.19 30.33 12.73
C LYS A 60 -7.71 31.33 13.77
#